data_AF-A0A847DQC0-F1
#
_entry.id   AF-A0A847DQC0-F1
#
_cell.length_a   1.000
_cell.length_b   1.000
_cell.length_c   1.000
_cell.angle_alpha   90.00
_cell.angle_beta   90.00
_cell.angle_gamma   90.00
#
_symmetry.space_group_name_H-M   'P 1'
#
loop_
_entity.id
_entity.type
_entity.pdbx_description
1 polymer ?
#
loop_
_entity_poly.entity_id
_entity_poly.type
_entity_poly.pdbx_seq_one_letter_code
_entity_poly.pdbx_strand_id
1 'polypeptide(L)'
;MSADFLITLLLILSLFLLLGSGVWIGLALSGVAWIGMELFSSRPAGDAMAVTIWGASSSWTLTALPLFIWMGEILFRTRLSEDMFRGLAPWMSRLPGRLLHT
;
A
#
# COMPACT_ATOMS: atom_id res chain seq x y z
N MET A 1 34.36 -15.88 13.93
CA MET A 1 32.92 -15.63 13.70
C MET A 1 32.83 -14.25 13.07
N SER A 2 32.49 -14.17 11.78
CA SER A 2 32.54 -12.93 11.00
C SER A 2 31.57 -11.90 11.58
N ALA A 3 31.95 -10.61 11.58
CA ALA A 3 31.14 -9.53 12.18
C ALA A 3 29.68 -9.52 11.68
N ASP A 4 29.45 -9.96 10.44
CA ASP A 4 28.13 -10.09 9.82
C ASP A 4 27.18 -10.99 10.62
N PHE A 5 27.70 -12.05 11.24
CA PHE A 5 26.90 -12.95 12.07
C PHE A 5 26.38 -12.26 13.34
N LEU A 6 27.22 -11.43 13.96
CA LEU A 6 26.85 -10.68 15.16
C LEU A 6 25.80 -9.62 14.86
N ILE A 7 25.95 -8.91 13.73
CA ILE A 7 24.97 -7.91 13.28
C ILE A 7 23.64 -8.58 12.93
N THR A 8 23.67 -9.72 12.23
CA THR A 8 22.46 -10.48 11.90
C THR A 8 21.70 -10.92 13.16
N LEU A 9 22.42 -11.45 14.16
CA LEU A 9 21.83 -11.83 15.44
C LEU A 9 21.23 -10.62 16.18
N LEU A 10 21.92 -9.48 16.16
CA LEU A 10 21.44 -8.24 16.76
C LEU A 10 20.13 -7.76 16.10
N LEU A 11 20.05 -7.78 14.77
CA LEU A 11 18.83 -7.40 14.04
C LEU A 11 17.66 -8.35 14.31
N ILE A 12 17.93 -9.64 14.41
CA ILE A 12 16.90 -10.63 14.77
C ILE A 12 16.40 -10.39 16.19
N LEU A 13 17.31 -10.20 17.15
CA LEU A 13 16.95 -9.91 18.54
C LEU A 13 16.18 -8.60 18.68
N SER A 14 16.62 -7.53 18.00
CA SER A 14 15.93 -6.24 18.05
C SER A 14 14.51 -6.33 17.46
N LEU A 15 14.31 -7.09 16.38
CA LEU A 15 12.99 -7.35 15.82
C LEU A 15 12.06 -8.04 16.82
N PHE A 16 12.50 -9.14 17.44
CA PHE A 16 11.69 -9.86 18.41
C PHE A 16 11.43 -9.07 19.69
N LEU A 17 12.41 -8.26 20.15
CA LEU A 17 12.23 -7.38 21.30
C LEU A 17 11.20 -6.27 21.01
N LEU A 18 11.27 -5.63 19.84
CA LEU A 18 10.35 -4.56 19.47
C LEU A 18 8.94 -5.09 19.23
N LEU A 19 8.78 -6.24 18.56
CA LEU A 19 7.47 -6.87 18.39
C LEU A 19 6.92 -7.41 19.73
N GLY A 20 7.78 -7.99 20.56
CA GLY A 20 7.42 -8.49 21.90
C GLY A 20 7.02 -7.39 22.88
N SER A 21 7.47 -6.15 22.66
CA SER A 21 7.10 -4.98 23.46
C SER A 21 5.66 -4.48 23.20
N GLY A 22 4.96 -5.03 22.20
CA GLY A 22 3.59 -4.65 21.86
C GLY A 22 3.47 -3.34 21.07
N VAL A 23 4.57 -2.79 20.59
CA VAL A 23 4.60 -1.60 19.72
C VAL A 23 4.01 -1.95 18.34
N TRP A 24 3.40 -0.96 17.68
CA TRP A 24 2.84 -1.13 16.33
C TRP A 24 3.87 -1.68 15.34
N ILE A 25 3.48 -2.66 14.52
CA ILE A 25 4.38 -3.46 13.69
C ILE A 25 5.26 -2.59 12.78
N GLY A 26 4.71 -1.57 12.12
CA GLY A 26 5.54 -0.73 11.25
C GLY A 26 6.51 0.17 12.02
N LEU A 27 6.21 0.57 13.26
CA LEU A 27 7.18 1.28 14.11
C LEU A 27 8.30 0.33 14.55
N ALA A 28 7.96 -0.92 14.87
CA ALA A 28 8.95 -1.95 15.15
C ALA A 28 9.87 -2.19 13.93
N LEU A 29 9.30 -2.36 12.74
CA LEU A 29 10.06 -2.53 11.50
C LEU A 29 10.90 -1.30 11.16
N SER A 30 10.39 -0.08 11.36
CA SER A 30 11.17 1.15 11.19
C SER A 30 12.33 1.23 12.18
N GLY A 31 12.14 0.84 13.45
CA GLY A 31 13.21 0.78 14.45
C GLY A 31 14.30 -0.22 14.08
N VAL A 32 13.93 -1.42 13.62
CA VAL A 32 14.90 -2.42 13.13
C VAL A 32 15.63 -1.90 11.88
N ALA A 33 14.92 -1.26 10.95
CA ALA A 33 15.52 -0.66 9.77
C ALA A 33 16.55 0.42 10.15
N TRP A 34 16.23 1.29 11.12
CA TRP A 34 17.15 2.29 11.64
C TRP A 34 18.43 1.66 12.19
N ILE A 35 18.30 0.64 13.04
CA ILE A 35 19.45 -0.09 13.61
C ILE A 35 20.27 -0.73 12.49
N GLY A 36 19.64 -1.33 11.49
CA GLY A 36 20.32 -1.93 10.34
C GLY A 36 21.07 -0.90 9.51
N MET A 37 20.49 0.28 9.28
CA MET A 37 21.14 1.35 8.53
C MET A 37 22.37 1.90 9.24
N GLU A 38 22.30 2.10 10.55
CA GLU A 38 23.45 2.60 11.34
C GLU A 38 24.62 1.60 11.36
N LEU A 39 24.32 0.29 11.27
CA LEU A 39 25.34 -0.76 11.32
C LEU A 39 25.92 -1.12 9.94
N PHE A 40 25.14 -0.99 8.85
CA PHE A 40 25.56 -1.37 7.49
C PHE A 40 25.86 -0.20 6.55
N SER A 41 25.41 1.02 6.85
CA SER A 41 25.54 2.18 5.97
C SER A 41 26.39 3.29 6.59
N SER A 42 27.20 3.95 5.77
CA SER A 42 27.91 5.19 6.15
C SER A 42 27.03 6.44 6.03
N ARG A 43 25.83 6.31 5.48
CA ARG A 43 24.88 7.42 5.33
C ARG A 43 24.05 7.55 6.61
N PRO A 44 23.82 8.76 7.14
CA PRO A 44 22.96 8.96 8.31
C PRO A 44 21.59 8.31 8.11
N ALA A 45 21.21 7.41 9.02
CA ALA A 45 19.96 6.66 8.93
C ALA A 45 18.74 7.58 8.83
N GLY A 46 18.75 8.71 9.55
CA GLY A 46 17.65 9.69 9.55
C GLY A 46 17.33 10.25 8.18
N ASP A 47 18.34 10.78 7.47
CA ASP A 47 18.13 11.39 6.14
C ASP A 47 17.68 10.35 5.12
N ALA A 48 18.28 9.16 5.15
CA ALA A 48 17.95 8.10 4.20
C ALA A 48 16.53 7.58 4.42
N MET A 49 16.17 7.31 5.68
CA MET A 49 14.82 6.87 6.03
C MET A 49 13.77 7.94 5.75
N ALA A 50 14.06 9.21 6.00
CA ALA A 50 13.14 10.31 5.70
C ALA A 50 12.78 10.35 4.21
N VAL A 51 13.76 10.22 3.32
CA VAL A 51 13.53 10.18 1.86
C VAL A 51 12.73 8.93 1.46
N THR A 52 13.05 7.77 2.00
CA THR A 52 12.33 6.52 1.71
C THR A 52 10.87 6.57 2.19
N ILE A 53 10.63 7.02 3.42
CA ILE A 53 9.29 7.14 4.01
C ILE A 53 8.47 8.18 3.23
N TRP A 54 9.08 9.32 2.88
CA TRP A 54 8.43 10.34 2.06
C TRP A 54 8.04 9.79 0.68
N GLY A 55 8.96 9.08 0.02
CA GLY A 55 8.70 8.47 -1.28
C GLY A 55 7.59 7.42 -1.25
N ALA A 56 7.54 6.58 -0.21
CA ALA A 56 6.48 5.60 -0.03
C ALA A 56 5.12 6.25 0.24
N SER A 57 5.10 7.34 1.02
CA SER A 57 3.88 8.09 1.36
C SER A 57 3.36 8.91 0.17
N SER A 58 4.26 9.42 -0.66
CA SER A 58 3.94 10.16 -1.89
C SER A 58 3.73 9.22 -3.09
N SER A 59 3.19 8.02 -2.87
CA SER A 59 2.96 7.08 -3.97
C SER A 59 1.76 7.51 -4.81
N TRP A 60 1.91 7.43 -6.13
CA TRP A 60 0.81 7.62 -7.07
C TRP A 60 -0.38 6.69 -6.80
N THR A 61 -0.11 5.51 -6.24
CA THR A 61 -1.13 4.54 -5.84
C THR A 61 -2.03 5.07 -4.72
N LEU A 62 -1.48 5.78 -3.74
CA LEU A 62 -2.30 6.42 -2.69
C LEU A 62 -3.18 7.52 -3.27
N THR A 63 -2.72 8.27 -4.26
CA THR A 63 -3.52 9.27 -4.98
C THR A 63 -4.61 8.63 -5.86
N ALA A 64 -4.37 7.43 -6.39
CA ALA A 64 -5.36 6.71 -7.17
C ALA A 64 -6.62 6.35 -6.36
N LEU A 65 -6.50 6.13 -5.04
CA LEU A 65 -7.63 5.74 -4.19
C LEU A 65 -8.68 6.86 -4.02
N PRO A 66 -8.33 8.11 -3.66
CA PRO A 66 -9.25 9.24 -3.68
C PRO A 66 -9.87 9.50 -5.06
N LEU A 67 -9.07 9.40 -6.14
CA LEU A 67 -9.56 9.61 -7.49
C LEU A 67 -10.55 8.51 -7.93
N PHE A 68 -10.31 7.27 -7.51
CA PHE A 68 -11.23 6.16 -7.73
C PHE A 68 -12.56 6.38 -7.01
N ILE A 69 -12.52 6.79 -5.73
CA ILE A 69 -13.73 7.14 -4.96
C ILE A 69 -14.47 8.29 -5.64
N TRP A 70 -13.73 9.32 -6.07
CA TRP A 70 -14.33 10.50 -6.71
C TRP A 70 -14.98 10.17 -8.06
N MET A 71 -14.30 9.40 -8.91
CA MET A 71 -14.88 8.88 -10.14
C MET A 71 -16.15 8.07 -9.86
N GLY A 72 -16.13 7.20 -8.84
CA GLY A 72 -17.29 6.42 -8.42
C GLY A 72 -18.49 7.31 -8.03
N GLU A 73 -18.25 8.38 -7.27
CA GLU A 73 -19.29 9.35 -6.89
C GLU A 73 -19.86 10.08 -8.11
N ILE A 74 -19.02 10.48 -9.07
CA ILE A 74 -19.49 11.11 -10.33
C ILE A 74 -20.37 10.13 -11.11
N LEU A 75 -19.91 8.89 -11.28
CA LEU A 75 -20.63 7.85 -12.01
C LEU A 75 -22.01 7.56 -11.38
N PHE A 76 -22.06 7.57 -10.04
CA PHE A 76 -23.28 7.38 -9.27
C PHE A 76 -24.23 8.58 -9.39
N ARG A 77 -23.74 9.81 -9.18
CA ARG A 77 -24.58 11.02 -9.21
C ARG A 77 -25.11 11.37 -10.58
N THR A 78 -24.36 11.09 -11.63
CA THR A 78 -24.77 11.38 -13.02
C THR A 78 -25.66 10.30 -13.62
N ARG A 79 -25.91 9.19 -12.91
CA ARG A 79 -26.59 7.99 -13.43
C ARG A 79 -25.95 7.43 -14.70
N LEU A 80 -24.69 7.78 -14.99
CA LEU A 80 -23.99 7.34 -16.20
C LEU A 80 -23.94 5.80 -16.27
N SER A 81 -23.78 5.12 -15.14
CA SER A 81 -23.85 3.65 -15.08
C SER A 81 -25.19 3.12 -15.61
N GLU A 82 -26.31 3.71 -15.17
CA GLU A 82 -27.65 3.27 -15.59
C GLU A 82 -27.87 3.52 -17.08
N ASP A 83 -27.46 4.69 -17.58
CA ASP A 83 -27.54 5.02 -18.99
C ASP A 83 -26.65 4.13 -19.86
N MET A 84 -25.45 3.76 -19.38
CA MET A 84 -24.58 2.79 -20.07
C MET A 84 -25.20 1.40 -20.12
N PHE A 85 -25.79 0.91 -19.02
CA PHE A 85 -26.48 -0.38 -19.01
C PHE A 85 -27.70 -0.38 -19.93
N ARG A 86 -28.52 0.68 -19.91
CA ARG A 86 -29.65 0.86 -20.83
C ARG A 86 -29.20 0.96 -22.30
N GLY A 87 -28.09 1.66 -22.58
CA GLY A 87 -27.51 1.79 -23.91
C GLY A 87 -26.91 0.49 -24.45
N LEU A 88 -26.39 -0.37 -23.57
CA LEU A 88 -25.86 -1.70 -23.92
C LEU A 88 -26.97 -2.78 -24.04
N ALA A 89 -28.12 -2.58 -23.39
CA ALA A 89 -29.23 -3.53 -23.41
C ALA A 89 -29.71 -3.96 -24.82
N PRO A 90 -29.83 -3.08 -25.84
CA PRO A 90 -30.24 -3.46 -27.18
C PRO A 90 -29.26 -4.44 -27.84
N TRP A 91 -27.96 -4.28 -27.59
CA TRP A 91 -26.93 -5.18 -28.13
C TRP A 91 -26.93 -6.53 -27.42
N MET A 92 -27.13 -6.53 -26.09
CA MET A 92 -27.17 -7.77 -25.30
C MET A 92 -28.49 -8.54 -25.45
N SER A 93 -29.55 -7.93 -26.01
CA SER A 93 -30.81 -8.61 -26.33
C SER A 93 -30.67 -9.78 -27.30
N ARG A 94 -29.58 -9.83 -28.07
CA ARG A 94 -29.26 -10.89 -29.03
C ARG A 94 -28.53 -12.09 -28.40
N LEU A 95 -28.08 -11.98 -27.15
CA LEU A 95 -27.38 -13.06 -26.44
C LEU A 95 -28.40 -13.87 -25.60
N PRO A 96 -28.37 -15.22 -25.69
CA PRO A 96 -29.29 -16.07 -24.93
C PRO A 96 -28.98 -15.96 -23.43
N GLY A 97 -29.85 -15.27 -22.68
CA GLY A 97 -29.67 -14.97 -21.24
C GLY A 97 -30.07 -13.56 -20.77
N ARG A 98 -30.54 -12.68 -21.68
CA ARG A 98 -31.18 -11.35 -21.47
C ARG A 98 -30.99 -10.72 -20.06
N LEU A 99 -30.17 -9.66 -19.98
CA LEU A 99 -29.79 -8.91 -18.75
C LEU A 99 -30.93 -8.43 -17.84
N LEU A 100 -32.16 -8.37 -18.34
CA LEU A 100 -33.34 -7.92 -17.62
C LEU A 100 -34.43 -8.95 -17.86
N HIS A 101 -34.61 -9.86 -16.91
CA HIS A 101 -35.96 -10.36 -16.70
C HIS A 101 -36.74 -9.23 -16.01
N THR A 102 -37.46 -8.48 -16.87
CA THR A 102 -38.47 -7.44 -16.65
C THR A 102 -38.06 -6.16 -15.93
#